data_AF-W1XQ96-F1
#
_entry.id   AF-W1XQ96-F1
#
_cell.length_a   1.000
_cell.length_b   1.000
_cell.length_c   1.000
_cell.angle_alpha   90.00
_cell.angle_beta   90.00
_cell.angle_gamma   90.00
#
_symmetry.space_group_name_H-M   'P 1'
#
loop_
_entity.id
_entity.type
_entity.pdbx_description
1 polymer ?
#
loop_
_entity_poly.entity_id
_entity_poly.type
_entity_poly.pdbx_seq_one_letter_code
_entity_poly.pdbx_strand_id
1 'polypeptide(L)' 'MTGEGNSDSAVTVLGLAAGAAFAHNFGLAATGAGPTLNGEIAVGVGFVVALIIAILNTKRANA' A
#
# COMPACT_ATOMS: atom_id res chain seq x y z
N MET A 1 26.87 -17.89 13.85
CA MET A 1 25.89 -16.80 13.61
C MET A 1 25.15 -16.94 12.27
N THR A 2 24.76 -18.14 11.84
CA THR A 2 24.15 -18.36 10.50
C THR A 2 22.64 -18.12 10.48
N GLY A 3 22.16 -17.11 11.21
CA GLY A 3 20.72 -16.86 11.39
C GLY A 3 20.35 -15.53 12.03
N GLU A 4 21.30 -14.60 12.24
CA GLU A 4 20.94 -13.22 12.60
C GLU A 4 20.49 -12.48 11.33
N GLY A 5 19.36 -12.92 10.80
CA GLY A 5 18.71 -12.24 9.69
C GLY A 5 18.39 -10.81 10.10
N ASN A 6 18.68 -9.85 9.21
CA ASN A 6 18.26 -8.48 9.39
C ASN A 6 16.72 -8.42 9.44
N SER A 7 16.16 -8.07 10.60
CA SER A 7 14.71 -8.01 10.79
C SER A 7 14.04 -7.12 9.75
N ASP A 8 14.68 -6.01 9.37
CA ASP A 8 14.20 -5.11 8.32
C ASP A 8 14.08 -5.81 6.97
N SER A 9 15.06 -6.65 6.63
CA SER A 9 15.03 -7.44 5.39
C SER A 9 13.95 -8.52 5.44
N ALA A 10 13.74 -9.17 6.59
CA ALA A 10 12.66 -10.14 6.76
C ALA A 10 11.27 -9.48 6.58
N VAL A 11 11.04 -8.33 7.23
CA VAL A 11 9.81 -7.55 7.08
C VAL A 11 9.63 -7.08 5.64
N THR A 12 10.70 -6.69 4.96
CA THR A 12 10.64 -6.27 3.55
C THR A 12 10.15 -7.40 2.65
N VAL A 13 10.75 -8.59 2.76
CA VAL A 13 10.38 -9.75 1.93
C VAL A 13 8.96 -10.22 2.23
N LEU A 14 8.59 -10.28 3.51
CA LEU A 14 7.24 -10.64 3.94
C LEU A 14 6.20 -9.62 3.45
N GLY A 15 6.50 -8.33 3.57
CA GLY A 15 5.65 -7.25 3.08
C GLY A 15 5.45 -7.30 1.57
N LEU A 16 6.51 -7.55 0.80
CA LEU A 16 6.44 -7.71 -0.65
C LEU A 16 5.58 -8.91 -1.04
N ALA A 17 5.79 -10.07 -0.41
CA ALA A 17 5.03 -11.28 -0.70
C ALA A 17 3.55 -11.13 -0.32
N ALA A 18 3.26 -10.62 0.88
CA ALA A 18 1.90 -10.39 1.35
C ALA A 18 1.17 -9.34 0.48
N GLY A 19 1.85 -8.26 0.12
CA GLY A 19 1.32 -7.22 -0.75
C GLY A 19 1.01 -7.73 -2.16
N ALA A 20 1.91 -8.53 -2.75
CA ALA A 20 1.70 -9.15 -4.06
C ALA A 20 0.51 -10.12 -4.05
N ALA A 21 0.41 -10.97 -3.03
CA ALA A 21 -0.72 -11.89 -2.86
C ALA A 21 -2.05 -11.13 -2.73
N PHE A 22 -2.08 -10.05 -1.94
CA PHE A 22 -3.26 -9.19 -1.83
C PHE A 22 -3.61 -8.55 -3.18
N ALA A 23 -2.66 -7.90 -3.85
CA ALA A 23 -2.90 -7.22 -5.11
C ALA A 23 -3.44 -8.16 -6.21
N HIS A 24 -2.90 -9.38 -6.30
CA HIS A 24 -3.38 -10.37 -7.26
C HIS A 24 -4.76 -10.95 -6.89
N ASN A 25 -5.04 -11.23 -5.61
CA ASN A 25 -6.32 -11.82 -5.18
C ASN A 25 -7.50 -10.86 -5.31
N PHE A 26 -7.26 -9.56 -5.15
CA PHE A 26 -8.30 -8.53 -5.27
C PHE A 26 -8.36 -7.88 -6.66
N GLY A 27 -7.57 -8.39 -7.62
CA GLY A 27 -7.55 -7.87 -8.99
C GLY A 27 -7.03 -6.43 -9.10
N LEU A 28 -6.19 -6.01 -8.17
CA LEU A 28 -5.59 -4.67 -8.11
C LEU A 28 -4.25 -4.60 -8.86
N ALA A 29 -3.62 -5.75 -9.09
CA ALA A 29 -2.37 -5.84 -9.83
C ALA A 29 -2.57 -5.43 -11.30
N ALA A 30 -1.63 -4.64 -11.83
CA ALA A 30 -1.61 -4.24 -13.23
C ALA A 30 -1.39 -5.43 -14.18
N THR A 31 -1.76 -5.25 -15.44
CA THR A 31 -1.61 -6.24 -16.51
C THR A 31 -0.70 -5.71 -17.61
N GLY A 32 -0.40 -6.54 -18.63
CA GLY A 32 0.32 -6.09 -19.82
C GLY A 32 -0.36 -4.96 -20.60
N ALA A 33 -1.67 -4.75 -20.39
CA ALA A 33 -2.44 -3.66 -21.00
C ALA A 33 -2.48 -2.37 -20.14
N GLY A 34 -1.91 -2.40 -18.93
CA GLY A 34 -1.94 -1.30 -17.96
C GLY A 34 -2.68 -1.63 -16.65
N PRO A 35 -2.96 -0.62 -15.82
CA PRO A 35 -3.70 -0.76 -14.56
C PRO A 35 -5.10 -1.36 -14.77
N THR A 36 -5.59 -2.12 -13.79
CA THR A 36 -6.97 -2.60 -13.80
C THR A 36 -7.91 -1.51 -13.31
N LEU A 37 -9.17 -1.54 -13.74
CA LEU A 37 -10.20 -0.63 -13.24
C LEU A 37 -10.31 -0.66 -11.71
N ASN A 38 -10.24 -1.86 -11.11
CA ASN A 38 -10.24 -1.99 -9.65
C ASN A 38 -9.02 -1.33 -9.01
N GLY A 39 -7.84 -1.45 -9.63
CA GLY A 39 -6.62 -0.78 -9.19
C GLY A 39 -6.75 0.74 -9.26
N GLU A 40 -7.31 1.28 -10.34
CA GLU A 40 -7.56 2.72 -10.49
C GLU A 40 -8.52 3.25 -9.41
N ILE A 41 -9.62 2.53 -9.16
CA ILE A 41 -10.58 2.87 -8.10
C ILE A 41 -9.89 2.83 -6.72
N ALA A 42 -9.10 1.79 -6.44
CA ALA A 42 -8.39 1.65 -5.17
C ALA A 42 -7.41 2.80 -4.93
N VAL A 43 -6.68 3.25 -5.96
CA VAL A 43 -5.80 4.43 -5.88
C VAL A 43 -6.61 5.68 -5.60
N GLY A 44 -7.74 5.89 -6.28
CA GLY A 44 -8.66 7.00 -6.02
C GLY A 44 -9.14 7.05 -4.56
N VAL A 45 -9.57 5.91 -4.02
CA VAL A 45 -9.96 5.79 -2.60
C VAL A 45 -8.79 6.12 -1.68
N GLY A 46 -7.58 5.63 -1.98
CA GLY A 46 -6.38 5.93 -1.22
C GLY A 46 -6.09 7.43 -1.11
N PHE A 47 -6.23 8.16 -2.23
CA PHE A 47 -6.07 9.62 -2.22
C PHE A 47 -7.14 10.33 -1.40
N VAL A 48 -8.40 9.92 -1.49
CA VAL A 48 -9.49 10.50 -0.67
C VAL A 48 -9.19 10.32 0.82
N VAL A 49 -8.79 9.12 1.23
CA VAL A 49 -8.42 8.82 2.62
C VAL A 49 -7.22 9.67 3.07
N ALA A 50 -6.16 9.74 2.25
CA ALA A 50 -4.98 10.54 2.56
C ALA A 50 -5.32 12.03 2.72
N LEU A 51 -6.19 12.57 1.86
CA LEU A 51 -6.64 13.95 1.90
C LEU A 51 -7.49 14.23 3.15
N ILE A 52 -8.37 13.32 3.55
CA ILE A 52 -9.11 13.42 4.81
C ILE A 52 -8.15 13.47 6.00
N ILE A 53 -7.19 12.53 6.06
CA ILE A 53 -6.18 12.49 7.12
C ILE A 53 -5.38 13.81 7.16
N ALA A 54 -4.94 14.30 5.99
CA ALA A 54 -4.21 15.55 5.88
C ALA A 54 -5.02 16.73 6.43
N ILE A 55 -6.27 16.91 5.98
CA ILE A 55 -7.14 18.01 6.44
C ILE A 55 -7.35 17.95 7.96
N LEU A 56 -7.64 16.78 8.51
CA LEU A 56 -7.86 16.61 9.95
C LEU A 56 -6.61 16.94 10.77
N ASN A 57 -5.44 16.47 10.32
CA ASN A 57 -4.17 16.77 10.98
C ASN A 57 -3.80 18.25 10.88
N THR A 58 -4.02 18.89 9.72
CA THR A 58 -3.81 20.34 9.56
C THR A 58 -4.73 21.15 10.46
N LYS A 59 -6.02 20.80 10.55
CA LYS A 59 -6.96 21.47 11.45
C LYS A 59 -6.55 21.34 12.92
N ARG A 60 -6.06 20.18 13.34
CA ARG A 60 -5.58 19.95 14.70
C ARG A 60 -4.30 20.72 15.01
N ALA A 61 -3.37 20.80 14.05
CA ALA A 61 -2.13 21.55 14.22
C ALA A 61 -2.36 23.06 14.30
N ASN A 62 -3.43 23.55 13.67
CA ASN A 62 -3.81 24.96 13.63
C ASN A 62 -4.83 25.35 14.72
N ALA A 63 -5.20 24.43 15.62
CA ALA A 63 -6.11 24.65 16.74
C ALA A 63 -5.32 24.75 18.05
#